data_AF-A0A7H9HZ74-F1
#
_entry.id   AF-A0A7H9HZ74-F1
#
_cell.length_a   1.000
_cell.length_b   1.000
_cell.length_c   1.000
_cell.angle_alpha   90.00
_cell.angle_beta   90.00
_cell.angle_gamma   90.00
#
_symmetry.space_group_name_H-M   'P 1'
#
loop_
_entity.id
_entity.type
_entity.pdbx_description
1 polymer ?
#
loop_
_entity_poly.entity_id
_entity_poly.type
_entity_poly.pdbx_seq_one_letter_code
_entity_poly.pdbx_strand_id
1 'polypeptide(L)'
;MVMAAGFSFAGELPIELGEKTPKVLKGNGEIVTARNACLSAITSDGGDVLSRIDVLLEYVGKILGLEVVEQTLEYEIVVAVVDAAFLEQEISLEMLERAYGSPLAESAWESSGGCLKRGVGLLQFVEQEHVRAFDSETRQNLFKVINTLKLELQFLQQMSMVVLSLSKLRSKVYSGRRDAVLDFRDQDVAELATNSLLYAKLVIGCYDTAMKCSTSCVVNKPLLSYLNCLTFLLMSLDQYSKDQCGVAVGMVEQAIRYLSQIVPADRLSDSILASRKKTDFLKNAIGKRTKNPRKTLRWISRSRKEELIPVLALTLDDFVIPLSQLLRYRYRQMNEKLAYQKVESDEANLRKLFPRGKAPELKGSQWFFNRETSRLQEATGASTTGYY
;
A
#
# COMPACT_ATOMS: atom_id res chain seq x y z
N MET A 1 -16.32 12.03 -43.11
CA MET A 1 -15.54 11.00 -42.39
C MET A 1 -14.26 11.63 -41.88
N VAL A 2 -14.29 12.17 -40.65
CA VAL A 2 -13.08 12.66 -39.98
C VAL A 2 -12.42 11.43 -39.36
N MET A 3 -11.16 11.16 -39.72
CA MET A 3 -10.38 10.08 -39.11
C MET A 3 -10.36 10.28 -37.59
N ALA A 4 -10.88 9.31 -36.86
CA ALA A 4 -10.77 9.27 -35.40
C ALA A 4 -9.30 9.38 -35.03
N ALA A 5 -8.95 10.39 -34.23
CA ALA A 5 -7.67 10.37 -33.54
C ALA A 5 -7.62 9.05 -32.75
N GLY A 6 -6.61 8.22 -32.99
CA GLY A 6 -6.43 6.96 -32.28
C GLY A 6 -6.10 7.24 -30.81
N PHE A 7 -7.12 7.47 -30.00
CA PHE A 7 -6.99 7.53 -28.55
C PHE A 7 -6.73 6.12 -28.05
N SER A 8 -5.65 5.95 -27.29
CA SER A 8 -5.29 4.64 -26.73
C SER A 8 -4.95 4.82 -25.25
N PHE A 9 -5.74 4.16 -24.41
CA PHE A 9 -5.41 3.95 -23.00
C PHE A 9 -4.62 2.64 -22.78
N ALA A 10 -4.08 2.05 -23.86
CA ALA A 10 -3.23 0.88 -23.78
C ALA A 10 -1.78 1.30 -23.49
N GLY A 11 -1.34 1.18 -22.24
CA GLY A 11 0.00 1.53 -21.78
C GLY A 11 0.19 1.25 -20.28
N GLU A 12 1.44 1.30 -19.80
CA GLU A 12 1.73 1.36 -18.36
C GLU A 12 1.51 2.82 -17.88
N LEU A 13 0.95 3.02 -16.67
CA LEU A 13 0.80 4.36 -16.07
C LEU A 13 2.17 4.98 -15.79
N PRO A 14 2.36 6.31 -15.98
CA PRO A 14 1.38 7.32 -16.38
C PRO A 14 0.97 7.27 -17.88
N ILE A 15 -0.25 7.68 -18.20
CA ILE A 15 -0.80 7.67 -19.57
C ILE A 15 -0.37 8.96 -20.27
N GLU A 16 0.86 9.03 -20.76
CA GLU A 16 1.41 10.28 -21.30
C GLU A 16 0.50 11.02 -22.31
N LEU A 17 0.39 12.35 -22.18
CA LEU A 17 -0.29 13.20 -23.16
C LEU A 17 0.46 13.19 -24.50
N GLY A 18 -0.27 13.18 -25.62
CA GLY A 18 0.35 13.24 -26.95
C GLY A 18 1.14 14.52 -27.18
N GLU A 19 2.28 14.45 -27.87
CA GLU A 19 3.17 15.61 -28.09
C GLU A 19 2.51 16.75 -28.89
N LYS A 20 1.54 16.42 -29.75
CA LYS A 20 0.88 17.41 -30.63
C LYS A 20 -0.21 18.18 -29.89
N THR A 21 -0.05 19.50 -29.78
CA THR A 21 -1.09 20.39 -29.25
C THR A 21 -2.38 20.32 -30.08
N PRO A 22 -3.55 20.05 -29.46
CA PRO A 22 -4.85 20.14 -30.13
C PRO A 22 -5.04 21.49 -30.81
N LYS A 23 -5.64 21.48 -32.00
CA LYS A 23 -5.84 22.71 -32.79
C LYS A 23 -6.65 23.77 -32.03
N VAL A 24 -7.63 23.32 -31.23
CA VAL A 24 -8.49 24.15 -30.38
C VAL A 24 -7.70 24.98 -29.39
N LEU A 25 -6.57 24.47 -28.90
CA LEU A 25 -5.76 25.15 -27.89
C LEU A 25 -4.81 26.20 -28.50
N LYS A 26 -4.51 26.14 -29.81
CA LYS A 26 -3.51 27.02 -30.44
C LYS A 26 -3.86 28.51 -30.37
N GLY A 27 -5.14 28.84 -30.18
CA GLY A 27 -5.60 30.22 -30.00
C GLY A 27 -5.50 30.76 -28.57
N ASN A 28 -5.19 29.91 -27.58
CA ASN A 28 -5.15 30.29 -26.17
C ASN A 28 -3.76 30.04 -25.56
N GLY A 29 -2.92 31.07 -25.55
CA GLY A 29 -1.52 30.99 -25.09
C GLY A 29 -1.37 30.56 -23.63
N GLU A 30 -2.33 30.88 -22.77
CA GLU A 30 -2.30 30.48 -21.36
C GLU A 30 -2.54 28.98 -21.19
N ILE A 31 -3.50 28.41 -21.94
CA ILE A 31 -3.79 26.96 -21.89
C ILE A 31 -2.65 26.17 -22.52
N VAL A 32 -2.03 26.66 -23.60
CA VAL A 32 -0.85 26.02 -24.20
C VAL A 32 0.32 26.01 -23.21
N THR A 33 0.53 27.10 -22.47
CA THR A 33 1.57 27.16 -21.44
C THR A 33 1.30 26.16 -20.31
N ALA A 34 0.05 26.08 -19.84
CA ALA A 34 -0.37 25.11 -18.84
C ALA A 34 -0.23 23.65 -19.32
N ARG A 35 -0.53 23.38 -20.60
CA ARG A 35 -0.34 22.07 -21.22
C ARG A 35 1.12 21.65 -21.23
N ASN A 36 2.03 22.56 -21.61
CA ASN A 36 3.46 22.28 -21.63
C ASN A 36 4.00 22.02 -20.21
N ALA A 37 3.49 22.75 -19.21
CA ALA A 37 3.79 22.49 -17.81
C ALA A 37 3.27 21.11 -17.36
N CYS A 38 2.05 20.73 -17.77
CA CYS A 38 1.47 19.42 -17.52
C CYS A 38 2.31 18.27 -18.13
N LEU A 39 2.70 18.40 -19.41
CA LEU A 39 3.60 17.45 -20.08
C LEU A 39 4.94 17.29 -19.34
N SER A 40 5.53 18.41 -18.94
CA SER A 40 6.76 18.42 -18.14
C SER A 40 6.52 17.74 -16.79
N ALA A 41 5.41 18.01 -16.11
CA ALA A 41 5.08 17.41 -14.81
C ALA A 41 4.86 15.88 -14.90
N ILE A 42 4.24 15.37 -15.97
CA ILE A 42 4.05 13.93 -16.19
C ILE A 42 5.41 13.26 -16.42
N THR A 43 6.21 13.81 -17.33
CA THR A 43 7.50 13.23 -17.76
C THR A 43 8.67 13.51 -16.81
N SER A 44 8.52 14.47 -15.89
CA SER A 44 9.59 14.87 -15.00
C SER A 44 9.91 13.80 -13.96
N ASP A 45 11.09 13.21 -14.11
CA ASP A 45 11.85 12.54 -13.06
C ASP A 45 12.49 13.56 -12.09
N GLY A 46 11.81 14.65 -11.70
CA GLY A 46 12.43 15.76 -10.98
C GLY A 46 11.43 16.76 -10.39
N GLY A 47 11.17 16.72 -9.08
CA GLY A 47 10.35 17.73 -8.41
C GLY A 47 9.56 17.22 -7.22
N ASP A 48 8.85 18.14 -6.57
CA ASP A 48 7.86 17.85 -5.54
C ASP A 48 6.59 17.27 -6.18
N VAL A 49 6.11 16.14 -5.67
CA VAL A 49 4.97 15.40 -6.25
C VAL A 49 3.66 16.19 -6.08
N LEU A 50 3.51 16.91 -4.96
CA LEU A 50 2.35 17.77 -4.72
C LEU A 50 2.25 18.87 -5.79
N SER A 51 3.37 19.56 -6.03
CA SER A 51 3.45 20.57 -7.09
C SER A 51 3.08 20.03 -8.49
N ARG A 52 3.39 18.75 -8.77
CA ARG A 52 3.02 18.11 -10.04
C ARG A 52 1.50 17.89 -10.12
N ILE A 53 0.89 17.39 -9.05
CA ILE A 53 -0.57 17.23 -8.97
C ILE A 53 -1.26 18.58 -9.20
N ASP A 54 -0.80 19.64 -8.54
CA ASP A 54 -1.36 20.98 -8.69
C ASP A 54 -1.30 21.46 -10.15
N VAL A 55 -0.19 21.24 -10.84
CA VAL A 55 -0.04 21.58 -12.27
C VAL A 55 -1.02 20.81 -13.15
N LEU A 56 -1.21 19.50 -12.90
CA LEU A 56 -2.14 18.66 -13.65
C LEU A 56 -3.59 19.13 -13.43
N LEU A 57 -3.98 19.41 -12.18
CA LEU A 57 -5.33 19.85 -11.84
C LEU A 57 -5.61 21.29 -12.30
N GLU A 58 -4.62 22.18 -12.28
CA GLU A 58 -4.73 23.53 -12.84
C GLU A 58 -4.98 23.46 -14.35
N TYR A 59 -4.27 22.58 -15.05
CA TYR A 59 -4.48 22.37 -16.48
C TYR A 59 -5.90 21.89 -16.79
N VAL A 60 -6.40 20.91 -16.03
CA VAL A 60 -7.79 20.42 -16.14
C VAL A 60 -8.80 21.54 -15.89
N GLY A 61 -8.58 22.35 -14.85
CA GLY A 61 -9.45 23.50 -14.55
C GLY A 61 -9.53 24.51 -15.70
N LYS A 62 -8.39 24.79 -16.35
CA LYS A 62 -8.31 25.65 -17.53
C LYS A 62 -9.06 25.08 -18.74
N ILE A 63 -9.02 23.77 -18.97
CA ILE A 63 -9.79 23.13 -20.05
C ILE A 63 -11.30 23.15 -19.74
N LEU A 64 -11.69 22.81 -18.52
CA LEU A 64 -13.09 22.80 -18.09
C LEU A 64 -13.74 24.20 -18.07
N GLY A 65 -12.93 25.25 -17.99
CA GLY A 65 -13.38 26.65 -18.12
C GLY A 65 -13.75 27.06 -19.55
N LEU A 66 -13.50 26.23 -20.55
CA LEU A 66 -13.90 26.49 -21.94
C LEU A 66 -15.40 26.24 -22.12
N GLU A 67 -16.07 27.07 -22.93
CA GLU A 67 -17.51 26.93 -23.20
C GLU A 67 -17.87 25.63 -23.93
N VAL A 68 -16.95 25.11 -24.75
CA VAL A 68 -17.12 23.87 -25.52
C VAL A 68 -15.89 23.00 -25.34
N VAL A 69 -16.10 21.80 -24.79
CA VAL A 69 -15.06 20.78 -24.63
C VAL A 69 -15.22 19.77 -25.76
N GLU A 70 -14.29 19.80 -26.72
CA GLU A 70 -14.23 18.80 -27.80
C GLU A 70 -13.72 17.46 -27.27
N GLN A 71 -14.01 16.36 -27.98
CA GLN A 71 -13.57 15.01 -27.61
C GLN A 71 -12.04 14.89 -27.42
N THR A 72 -11.23 15.68 -28.16
CA THR A 72 -9.78 15.72 -27.95
C THR A 72 -9.40 16.34 -26.61
N LEU A 73 -10.17 17.31 -26.11
CA LEU A 73 -9.95 17.94 -24.82
C LEU A 73 -10.45 17.04 -23.68
N GLU A 74 -11.54 16.31 -23.90
CA GLU A 74 -11.99 15.23 -23.01
C GLU A 74 -10.88 14.21 -22.76
N TYR A 75 -10.17 13.79 -23.82
CA TYR A 75 -9.01 12.91 -23.67
C TYR A 75 -7.92 13.52 -22.79
N GLU A 76 -7.58 14.80 -22.99
CA GLU A 76 -6.55 15.45 -22.18
C GLU A 76 -6.95 15.62 -20.72
N ILE A 77 -8.24 15.89 -20.43
CA ILE A 77 -8.79 15.92 -19.07
C ILE A 77 -8.61 14.54 -18.42
N VAL A 78 -9.08 13.49 -19.08
CA VAL A 78 -9.02 12.12 -18.54
C VAL A 78 -7.58 11.73 -18.21
N VAL A 79 -6.65 11.97 -19.12
CA VAL A 79 -5.22 11.68 -18.90
C VAL A 79 -4.69 12.43 -17.69
N ALA A 80 -4.86 13.76 -17.64
CA ALA A 80 -4.31 14.56 -16.55
C ALA A 80 -4.92 14.19 -15.19
N VAL A 81 -6.21 13.86 -15.14
CA VAL A 81 -6.85 13.44 -13.89
C VAL A 81 -6.42 12.03 -13.45
N VAL A 82 -6.29 11.08 -14.38
CA VAL A 82 -5.81 9.72 -14.07
C VAL A 82 -4.36 9.75 -13.60
N ASP A 83 -3.51 10.55 -14.24
CA ASP A 83 -2.12 10.73 -13.81
C ASP A 83 -2.02 11.45 -12.46
N ALA A 84 -2.88 12.44 -12.19
CA ALA A 84 -2.95 13.08 -10.87
C ALA A 84 -3.36 12.06 -9.78
N ALA A 85 -4.35 11.21 -10.05
CA ALA A 85 -4.74 10.13 -9.15
C ALA A 85 -3.62 9.10 -8.92
N PHE A 86 -2.82 8.84 -9.94
CA PHE A 86 -1.63 8.01 -9.83
C PHE A 86 -0.53 8.66 -8.99
N LEU A 87 -0.32 9.97 -9.07
CA LEU A 87 0.66 10.67 -8.23
C LEU A 87 0.26 10.71 -6.74
N GLU A 88 -1.04 10.74 -6.43
CA GLU A 88 -1.53 10.59 -5.04
C GLU A 88 -1.10 9.25 -4.41
N GLN A 89 -0.93 8.20 -5.23
CA GLN A 89 -0.38 6.92 -4.81
C GLN A 89 1.06 7.05 -4.30
N GLU A 90 1.89 7.80 -5.01
CA GLU A 90 3.30 8.02 -4.62
C GLU A 90 3.41 8.74 -3.28
N ILE A 91 2.60 9.79 -3.10
CA ILE A 91 2.58 10.57 -1.86
C ILE A 91 2.10 9.69 -0.71
N SER A 92 1.06 8.88 -0.92
CA SER A 92 0.56 7.97 0.09
C SER A 92 1.63 7.00 0.59
N LEU A 93 2.43 6.43 -0.32
CA LEU A 93 3.54 5.52 0.01
C LEU A 93 4.67 6.23 0.78
N GLU A 94 5.03 7.45 0.37
CA GLU A 94 6.01 8.26 1.09
C GLU A 94 5.54 8.61 2.51
N MET A 95 4.28 9.02 2.66
CA MET A 95 3.70 9.31 3.97
C MET A 95 3.62 8.07 4.85
N LEU A 96 3.32 6.90 4.26
CA LEU A 96 3.28 5.62 4.95
C LEU A 96 4.65 5.23 5.51
N GLU A 97 5.72 5.37 4.73
CA GLU A 97 7.09 5.12 5.18
C GLU A 97 7.49 6.06 6.31
N ARG A 98 7.17 7.36 6.18
CA ARG A 98 7.41 8.37 7.22
C ARG A 98 6.65 8.03 8.50
N ALA A 99 5.39 7.60 8.39
CA ALA A 99 4.55 7.27 9.53
C ALA A 99 5.09 6.05 10.32
N TYR A 100 5.64 5.04 9.63
CA TYR A 100 6.19 3.86 10.32
C TYR A 100 7.49 4.17 11.09
N GLY A 101 8.34 5.05 10.53
CA GLY A 101 9.65 5.40 11.09
C GLY A 101 9.67 6.58 12.06
N SER A 102 8.59 7.37 12.14
CA SER A 102 8.52 8.61 12.91
C SER A 102 7.79 8.44 14.26
N PRO A 103 8.22 9.12 15.33
CA PRO A 103 7.44 9.23 16.57
C PRO A 103 6.21 10.16 16.42
N LEU A 104 6.17 11.05 15.43
CA LEU A 104 5.04 11.93 15.10
C LEU A 104 4.23 11.36 13.94
N ALA A 105 3.69 10.16 14.13
CA ALA A 105 3.15 9.35 13.03
C ALA A 105 1.69 9.64 12.69
N GLU A 106 0.89 10.16 13.62
CA GLU A 106 -0.58 10.27 13.48
C GLU A 106 -1.00 11.08 12.26
N SER A 107 -0.43 12.28 12.09
CA SER A 107 -0.74 13.13 10.93
C SER A 107 -0.31 12.50 9.61
N ALA A 108 0.77 11.71 9.61
CA ALA A 108 1.25 11.01 8.40
C ALA A 108 0.35 9.82 8.02
N TRP A 109 -0.20 9.10 9.01
CA TRP A 109 -1.19 8.03 8.77
C TRP A 109 -2.47 8.60 8.14
N GLU A 110 -2.98 9.70 8.70
CA GLU A 110 -4.18 10.38 8.20
C GLU A 110 -3.94 10.97 6.80
N SER A 111 -2.79 11.61 6.61
CA SER A 111 -2.41 12.19 5.31
C SER A 111 -2.29 11.12 4.23
N SER A 112 -1.67 9.96 4.53
CA SER A 112 -1.57 8.84 3.59
C SER A 112 -2.95 8.36 3.14
N GLY A 113 -3.89 8.17 4.08
CA GLY A 113 -5.27 7.81 3.75
C GLY A 113 -6.02 8.91 2.99
N GLY A 114 -5.77 10.18 3.31
CA GLY A 114 -6.32 11.34 2.59
C GLY A 114 -5.92 11.35 1.11
N CYS A 115 -4.64 11.10 0.81
CA CYS A 115 -4.13 11.02 -0.57
C CYS A 115 -4.85 9.92 -1.36
N LEU A 116 -4.99 8.72 -0.78
CA LEU A 116 -5.69 7.61 -1.44
C LEU A 116 -7.16 7.90 -1.71
N LYS A 117 -7.86 8.56 -0.76
CA LYS A 117 -9.24 9.02 -0.94
C LYS A 117 -9.36 10.04 -2.07
N ARG A 118 -8.43 11.00 -2.15
CA ARG A 118 -8.37 11.96 -3.25
C ARG A 118 -8.15 11.27 -4.59
N GLY A 119 -7.20 10.34 -4.68
CA GLY A 119 -6.97 9.54 -5.89
C GLY A 119 -8.22 8.79 -6.35
N VAL A 120 -8.93 8.10 -5.45
CA VAL A 120 -10.19 7.42 -5.81
C VAL A 120 -11.27 8.42 -6.22
N GLY A 121 -11.34 9.58 -5.56
CA GLY A 121 -12.28 10.65 -5.88
C GLY A 121 -12.08 11.22 -7.28
N LEU A 122 -10.84 11.48 -7.67
CA LEU A 122 -10.47 11.91 -9.02
C LEU A 122 -10.89 10.89 -10.09
N LEU A 123 -10.68 9.61 -9.82
CA LEU A 123 -11.11 8.53 -10.73
C LEU A 123 -12.63 8.39 -10.81
N GLN A 124 -13.35 8.64 -9.72
CA GLN A 124 -14.82 8.68 -9.71
C GLN A 124 -15.35 9.88 -10.50
N PHE A 125 -14.69 11.03 -10.41
CA PHE A 125 -15.03 12.22 -11.21
C PHE A 125 -14.93 11.93 -12.71
N VAL A 126 -13.83 11.34 -13.17
CA VAL A 126 -13.66 10.91 -14.58
C VAL A 126 -14.76 9.95 -15.00
N GLU A 127 -15.04 8.94 -14.17
CA GLU A 127 -16.03 7.92 -14.45
C GLU A 127 -17.45 8.47 -14.67
N GLN A 128 -17.81 9.49 -13.88
CA GLN A 128 -19.15 10.08 -13.89
C GLN A 128 -19.32 11.09 -15.03
N GLU A 129 -18.33 11.96 -15.24
CA GLU A 129 -18.48 13.14 -16.10
C GLU A 129 -17.90 12.93 -17.51
N HIS A 130 -16.80 12.19 -17.67
CA HIS A 130 -15.98 12.24 -18.90
C HIS A 130 -15.98 10.93 -19.72
N VAL A 131 -16.29 9.78 -19.11
CA VAL A 131 -16.24 8.46 -19.80
C VAL A 131 -17.23 8.34 -20.97
N ARG A 132 -18.33 9.11 -20.95
CA ARG A 132 -19.37 9.07 -22.00
C ARG A 132 -18.90 9.67 -23.33
N ALA A 133 -17.84 10.48 -23.32
CA ALA A 133 -17.33 11.16 -24.51
C ALA A 133 -16.62 10.21 -25.51
N PHE A 134 -16.26 8.99 -25.11
CA PHE A 134 -15.47 8.06 -25.92
C PHE A 134 -16.32 6.97 -26.59
N ASP A 135 -15.81 6.40 -27.69
CA ASP A 135 -16.38 5.21 -28.34
C ASP A 135 -16.31 3.97 -27.43
N SER A 136 -16.99 2.89 -27.82
CA SER A 136 -17.12 1.69 -26.96
C SER A 136 -15.79 1.02 -26.63
N GLU A 137 -14.82 0.99 -27.55
CA GLU A 137 -13.54 0.29 -27.35
C GLU A 137 -12.65 1.11 -26.41
N THR A 138 -12.48 2.40 -26.73
CA THR A 138 -11.72 3.35 -25.90
C THR A 138 -12.29 3.42 -24.47
N ARG A 139 -13.62 3.41 -24.35
CA ARG A 139 -14.32 3.41 -23.05
C ARG A 139 -14.02 2.16 -22.23
N GLN A 140 -14.02 0.98 -22.83
CA GLN A 140 -13.70 -0.27 -22.12
C GLN A 140 -12.25 -0.27 -21.62
N ASN A 141 -11.32 0.20 -22.45
CA ASN A 141 -9.92 0.34 -22.05
C ASN A 141 -9.76 1.33 -20.88
N LEU A 142 -10.43 2.49 -20.93
CA LEU A 142 -10.43 3.47 -19.85
C LEU A 142 -10.99 2.88 -18.54
N PHE A 143 -12.13 2.19 -18.60
CA PHE A 143 -12.70 1.53 -17.42
C PHE A 143 -11.74 0.50 -16.81
N LYS A 144 -11.02 -0.26 -17.65
CA LYS A 144 -10.02 -1.22 -17.17
C LYS A 144 -8.89 -0.52 -16.40
N VAL A 145 -8.38 0.58 -16.92
CA VAL A 145 -7.33 1.37 -16.25
C VAL A 145 -7.83 1.97 -14.94
N ILE A 146 -9.01 2.62 -14.96
CA ILE A 146 -9.64 3.21 -13.77
C ILE A 146 -9.87 2.15 -12.68
N ASN A 147 -10.44 0.99 -13.04
CA ASN A 147 -10.70 -0.08 -12.08
C ASN A 147 -9.42 -0.68 -11.51
N THR A 148 -8.39 -0.83 -12.33
CA THR A 148 -7.08 -1.31 -11.89
C THR A 148 -6.49 -0.34 -10.86
N LEU A 149 -6.44 0.95 -11.17
CA LEU A 149 -5.89 1.96 -10.27
C LEU A 149 -6.72 2.11 -8.98
N LYS A 150 -8.06 2.05 -9.05
CA LYS A 150 -8.91 2.03 -7.84
C LYS A 150 -8.62 0.84 -6.93
N LEU A 151 -8.42 -0.36 -7.51
CA LEU A 151 -8.05 -1.55 -6.75
C LEU A 151 -6.67 -1.40 -6.11
N GLU A 152 -5.69 -0.78 -6.79
CA GLU A 152 -4.38 -0.48 -6.22
C GLU A 152 -4.47 0.50 -5.04
N LEU A 153 -5.21 1.59 -5.18
CA LEU A 153 -5.41 2.57 -4.11
C LEU A 153 -6.11 1.92 -2.90
N GLN A 154 -7.12 1.07 -3.14
CA GLN A 154 -7.77 0.30 -2.10
C GLN A 154 -6.79 -0.68 -1.41
N PHE A 155 -5.98 -1.37 -2.20
CA PHE A 155 -4.94 -2.26 -1.69
C PHE A 155 -3.95 -1.51 -0.79
N LEU A 156 -3.48 -0.33 -1.20
CA LEU A 156 -2.56 0.49 -0.41
C LEU A 156 -3.18 1.01 0.89
N GLN A 157 -4.47 1.33 0.89
CA GLN A 157 -5.19 1.67 2.12
C GLN A 157 -5.20 0.47 3.09
N GLN A 158 -5.46 -0.74 2.56
CA GLN A 158 -5.45 -1.97 3.34
C GLN A 158 -4.06 -2.28 3.89
N MET A 159 -3.03 -2.10 3.07
CA MET A 159 -1.63 -2.21 3.50
C MET A 159 -1.29 -1.20 4.60
N SER A 160 -1.74 0.05 4.49
CA SER A 160 -1.52 1.07 5.53
C SER A 160 -2.11 0.65 6.87
N MET A 161 -3.30 0.03 6.86
CA MET A 161 -3.92 -0.54 8.07
C MET A 161 -3.12 -1.72 8.63
N VAL A 162 -2.58 -2.59 7.76
CA VAL A 162 -1.70 -3.70 8.18
C VAL A 162 -0.43 -3.16 8.82
N VAL A 163 0.27 -2.21 8.19
CA VAL A 163 1.50 -1.61 8.71
C VAL A 163 1.25 -0.88 10.03
N LEU A 164 0.14 -0.14 10.16
CA LEU A 164 -0.26 0.48 11.42
C LEU A 164 -0.49 -0.56 12.52
N SER A 165 -1.16 -1.67 12.18
CA SER A 165 -1.39 -2.79 13.11
C SER A 165 -0.07 -3.41 13.57
N LEU A 166 0.88 -3.61 12.65
CA LEU A 166 2.23 -4.07 12.98
C LEU A 166 2.98 -3.07 13.86
N SER A 167 2.85 -1.76 13.61
CA SER A 167 3.46 -0.73 14.46
C SER A 167 2.90 -0.76 15.90
N LYS A 168 1.59 -0.98 16.06
CA LYS A 168 0.94 -1.15 17.37
C LYS A 168 1.38 -2.43 18.08
N LEU A 169 1.45 -3.55 17.36
CA LEU A 169 1.98 -4.81 17.91
C LEU A 169 3.45 -4.63 18.34
N ARG A 170 4.25 -4.00 17.48
CA ARG A 170 5.64 -3.65 17.76
C ARG A 170 5.77 -2.84 19.05
N SER A 171 4.96 -1.79 19.24
CA SER A 171 5.01 -0.99 20.46
C SER A 171 4.68 -1.78 21.72
N LYS A 172 3.78 -2.78 21.62
CA LYS A 172 3.45 -3.68 22.74
C LYS A 172 4.59 -4.64 23.06
N VAL A 173 5.21 -5.24 22.04
CA VAL A 173 6.34 -6.15 22.24
C VAL A 173 7.54 -5.43 22.84
N TYR A 174 7.82 -4.20 22.38
CA TYR A 174 9.01 -3.49 22.79
C TYR A 174 8.81 -2.58 24.00
N SER A 175 7.59 -2.27 24.47
CA SER A 175 7.30 -1.48 25.68
C SER A 175 8.20 -0.25 25.92
N GLY A 176 8.64 0.41 24.85
CA GLY A 176 9.61 1.52 24.89
C GLY A 176 11.05 1.15 25.32
N ARG A 177 11.37 -0.12 25.58
CA ARG A 177 12.69 -0.61 26.01
C ARG A 177 13.20 -1.71 25.07
N ARG A 178 14.41 -1.51 24.54
CA ARG A 178 15.05 -2.44 23.58
C ARG A 178 15.29 -3.85 24.14
N ASP A 179 15.34 -4.00 25.47
CA ASP A 179 15.55 -5.29 26.14
C ASP A 179 14.24 -6.06 26.42
N ALA A 180 13.05 -5.49 26.16
CA ALA A 180 11.75 -6.08 26.51
C ALA A 180 11.46 -7.43 25.83
N VAL A 181 12.07 -7.72 24.67
CA VAL A 181 11.95 -9.02 23.99
C VAL A 181 12.52 -10.17 24.82
N LEU A 182 13.52 -9.89 25.67
CA LEU A 182 14.15 -10.89 26.53
C LEU A 182 13.26 -11.21 27.75
N ASP A 183 12.43 -10.26 28.17
CA ASP A 183 11.45 -10.40 29.25
C ASP A 183 10.09 -10.89 28.75
N PHE A 184 9.96 -11.18 27.45
CA PHE A 184 8.71 -11.58 26.81
C PHE A 184 8.22 -12.92 27.36
N ARG A 185 7.14 -12.91 28.15
CA ARG A 185 6.52 -14.04 28.87
C ARG A 185 5.24 -14.51 28.17
N ASP A 186 4.69 -15.62 28.64
CA ASP A 186 3.42 -16.16 28.12
C ASP A 186 2.24 -15.17 28.26
N GLN A 187 2.26 -14.31 29.27
CA GLN A 187 1.28 -13.23 29.44
C GLN A 187 1.34 -12.21 28.29
N ASP A 188 2.54 -11.90 27.80
CA ASP A 188 2.73 -10.98 26.68
C ASP A 188 2.27 -11.62 25.34
N VAL A 189 2.43 -12.95 25.20
CA VAL A 189 1.88 -13.70 24.07
C VAL A 189 0.34 -13.62 24.07
N ALA A 190 -0.29 -13.80 25.23
CA ALA A 190 -1.74 -13.67 25.37
C ALA A 190 -2.23 -12.25 25.06
N GLU A 191 -1.49 -11.23 25.46
CA GLU A 191 -1.81 -9.84 25.13
C GLU A 191 -1.71 -9.56 23.62
N LEU A 192 -0.67 -10.07 22.94
CA LEU A 192 -0.57 -9.98 21.48
C LEU A 192 -1.70 -10.75 20.78
N ALA A 193 -2.07 -11.91 21.32
CA ALA A 193 -3.09 -12.77 20.74
C ALA A 193 -4.47 -12.10 20.73
N THR A 194 -4.76 -11.20 21.69
CA THR A 194 -6.06 -10.52 21.84
C THR A 194 -6.56 -9.87 20.55
N ASN A 195 -5.68 -9.23 19.77
CA ASN A 195 -6.04 -8.60 18.49
C ASN A 195 -5.51 -9.34 17.26
N SER A 196 -4.76 -10.44 17.46
CA SER A 196 -4.08 -11.17 16.39
C SER A 196 -5.05 -11.67 15.31
N LEU A 197 -6.21 -12.18 15.70
CA LEU A 197 -7.24 -12.65 14.76
C LEU A 197 -7.83 -11.52 13.91
N LEU A 198 -8.04 -10.34 14.50
CA LEU A 198 -8.51 -9.16 13.75
C LEU A 198 -7.47 -8.76 12.71
N TYR A 199 -6.20 -8.68 13.11
CA TYR A 199 -5.11 -8.34 12.21
C TYR A 199 -4.92 -9.40 11.12
N ALA A 200 -5.04 -10.69 11.44
CA ALA A 200 -5.00 -11.76 10.45
C ALA A 200 -6.11 -11.60 9.40
N LYS A 201 -7.35 -11.29 9.82
CA LYS A 201 -8.46 -11.01 8.89
C LYS A 201 -8.16 -9.84 7.96
N LEU A 202 -7.50 -8.78 8.45
CA LEU A 202 -7.10 -7.65 7.61
C LEU A 202 -6.03 -8.06 6.58
N VAL A 203 -5.02 -8.84 7.00
CA VAL A 203 -3.97 -9.32 6.09
C VAL A 203 -4.53 -10.26 5.03
N ILE A 204 -5.44 -11.17 5.39
CA ILE A 204 -6.14 -12.06 4.44
C ILE A 204 -6.96 -11.22 3.44
N GLY A 205 -7.73 -10.24 3.92
CA GLY A 205 -8.48 -9.36 3.03
C GLY A 205 -7.59 -8.55 2.10
N CYS A 206 -6.43 -8.10 2.59
CA CYS A 206 -5.42 -7.42 1.78
C CYS A 206 -4.84 -8.33 0.69
N TYR A 207 -4.56 -9.59 1.04
CA TYR A 207 -4.11 -10.62 0.09
C TYR A 207 -5.16 -10.88 -0.99
N ASP A 208 -6.44 -11.02 -0.62
CA ASP A 208 -7.54 -11.23 -1.55
C ASP A 208 -7.69 -10.05 -2.53
N THR A 209 -7.50 -8.82 -2.07
CA THR A 209 -7.48 -7.62 -2.93
C THR A 209 -6.27 -7.62 -3.86
N ALA A 210 -5.08 -7.94 -3.34
CA ALA A 210 -3.84 -8.02 -4.14
C ALA A 210 -3.97 -9.03 -5.30
N MET A 211 -4.59 -10.19 -5.05
CA MET A 211 -4.82 -11.22 -6.07
C MET A 211 -5.77 -10.76 -7.19
N LYS A 212 -6.61 -9.75 -6.95
CA LYS A 212 -7.49 -9.16 -7.98
C LYS A 212 -6.77 -8.13 -8.84
N CYS A 213 -5.62 -7.62 -8.41
CA CYS A 213 -4.80 -6.69 -9.19
C CYS A 213 -4.03 -7.48 -10.27
N SER A 214 -4.59 -7.56 -11.48
CA SER A 214 -4.00 -8.33 -12.59
C SER A 214 -2.72 -7.73 -13.17
N THR A 215 -2.57 -6.40 -13.08
CA THR A 215 -1.45 -5.63 -13.65
C THR A 215 -1.15 -4.48 -12.69
N SER A 216 -0.19 -4.68 -11.79
CA SER A 216 0.17 -3.65 -10.81
C SER A 216 1.67 -3.47 -10.69
N CYS A 217 2.11 -2.22 -10.54
CA CYS A 217 3.49 -1.89 -10.22
C CYS A 217 3.83 -2.17 -8.74
N VAL A 218 2.82 -2.35 -7.91
CA VAL A 218 2.92 -2.54 -6.46
C VAL A 218 2.81 -4.02 -6.09
N VAL A 219 1.90 -4.77 -6.71
CA VAL A 219 1.66 -6.18 -6.37
C VAL A 219 2.63 -7.10 -7.08
N ASN A 220 3.48 -7.77 -6.30
CA ASN A 220 4.47 -8.73 -6.80
C ASN A 220 4.55 -10.00 -5.93
N LYS A 221 5.31 -11.00 -6.40
CA LYS A 221 5.47 -12.29 -5.70
C LYS A 221 6.04 -12.16 -4.27
N PRO A 222 7.09 -11.34 -4.01
CA PRO A 222 7.55 -11.07 -2.65
C PRO A 222 6.46 -10.53 -1.74
N LEU A 223 5.61 -9.61 -2.22
CA LEU A 223 4.50 -9.05 -1.46
C LEU A 223 3.46 -10.10 -1.07
N LEU A 224 3.10 -10.98 -2.01
CA LEU A 224 2.17 -12.09 -1.73
C LEU A 224 2.76 -13.06 -0.69
N SER A 225 4.08 -13.30 -0.76
CA SER A 225 4.79 -14.13 0.22
C SER A 225 4.81 -13.46 1.60
N TYR A 226 5.01 -12.14 1.63
CA TYR A 226 5.01 -11.34 2.85
C TYR A 226 3.64 -11.38 3.55
N LEU A 227 2.55 -11.20 2.77
CA LEU A 227 1.19 -11.28 3.29
C LEU A 227 0.83 -12.68 3.80
N ASN A 228 1.20 -13.74 3.07
CA ASN A 228 1.01 -15.12 3.56
C ASN A 228 1.78 -15.36 4.87
N CYS A 229 3.05 -14.95 4.94
CA CYS A 229 3.85 -15.03 6.16
C CYS A 229 3.13 -14.35 7.34
N LEU A 230 2.71 -13.10 7.16
CA LEU A 230 2.00 -12.35 8.20
C LEU A 230 0.70 -13.05 8.63
N THR A 231 -0.09 -13.57 7.69
CA THR A 231 -1.30 -14.32 8.02
C THR A 231 -0.99 -15.51 8.91
N PHE A 232 -0.03 -16.36 8.51
CA PHE A 232 0.35 -17.53 9.31
C PHE A 232 0.90 -17.14 10.69
N LEU A 233 1.71 -16.09 10.75
CA LEU A 233 2.28 -15.61 12.01
C LEU A 233 1.19 -15.10 12.97
N LEU A 234 0.25 -14.28 12.48
CA LEU A 234 -0.84 -13.75 13.30
C LEU A 234 -1.83 -14.84 13.70
N MET A 235 -2.13 -15.79 12.81
CA MET A 235 -2.96 -16.95 13.16
C MET A 235 -2.29 -17.85 14.19
N SER A 236 -0.96 -17.96 14.19
CA SER A 236 -0.23 -18.76 15.18
C SER A 236 -0.41 -18.22 16.61
N LEU A 237 -0.47 -16.89 16.78
CA LEU A 237 -0.77 -16.25 18.07
C LEU A 237 -2.18 -16.62 18.57
N ASP A 238 -3.18 -16.55 17.68
CA ASP A 238 -4.56 -16.94 17.98
C ASP A 238 -4.66 -18.44 18.36
N GLN A 239 -4.03 -19.33 17.60
CA GLN A 239 -4.04 -20.76 17.90
C GLN A 239 -3.32 -21.10 19.20
N TYR A 240 -2.18 -20.44 19.47
CA TYR A 240 -1.46 -20.63 20.72
C TYR A 240 -2.31 -20.19 21.93
N SER A 241 -3.07 -19.09 21.81
CA SER A 241 -3.99 -18.65 22.87
C SER A 241 -5.17 -19.59 23.13
N LYS A 242 -5.44 -20.52 22.21
CA LYS A 242 -6.47 -21.57 22.32
C LYS A 242 -5.87 -22.91 22.75
N ASP A 243 -4.65 -22.90 23.29
CA ASP A 243 -3.88 -24.07 23.69
C ASP A 243 -3.62 -25.07 22.55
N GLN A 244 -3.73 -24.65 21.28
CA GLN A 244 -3.40 -25.46 20.10
C GLN A 244 -1.93 -25.31 19.72
N CYS A 245 -1.03 -25.67 20.64
CA CYS A 245 0.41 -25.48 20.52
C CYS A 245 1.01 -26.18 19.28
N GLY A 246 0.60 -27.41 18.98
CA GLY A 246 1.11 -28.17 17.83
C GLY A 246 0.75 -27.51 16.48
N VAL A 247 -0.45 -26.95 16.38
CA VAL A 247 -0.90 -26.18 15.21
C VAL A 247 -0.16 -24.85 15.13
N ALA A 248 0.02 -24.16 16.26
CA ALA A 248 0.74 -22.89 16.31
C ALA A 248 2.20 -23.03 15.86
N VAL A 249 2.90 -24.10 16.27
CA VAL A 249 4.24 -24.44 15.74
C VAL A 249 4.21 -24.62 14.23
N GLY A 250 3.26 -25.41 13.70
CA GLY A 250 3.09 -25.63 12.27
C GLY A 250 2.87 -24.34 11.47
N MET A 251 2.04 -23.42 11.99
CA MET A 251 1.80 -22.12 11.39
C MET A 251 3.06 -21.25 11.36
N VAL A 252 3.85 -21.21 12.44
CA VAL A 252 5.11 -20.45 12.46
C VAL A 252 6.13 -21.03 11.47
N GLU A 253 6.23 -22.36 11.38
CA GLU A 253 7.12 -23.00 10.40
C GLU A 253 6.71 -22.67 8.96
N GLN A 254 5.41 -22.65 8.68
CA GLN A 254 4.90 -22.23 7.37
C GLN A 254 5.17 -20.74 7.10
N ALA A 255 5.03 -19.86 8.11
CA ALA A 255 5.39 -18.45 7.97
C ALA A 255 6.87 -18.29 7.57
N ILE A 256 7.78 -19.06 8.18
CA ILE A 256 9.21 -19.04 7.88
C ILE A 256 9.51 -19.56 6.47
N ARG A 257 8.77 -20.57 5.98
CA ARG A 257 8.87 -21.01 4.58
C ARG A 257 8.53 -19.86 3.62
N TYR A 258 7.49 -19.07 3.91
CA TYR A 258 7.18 -17.88 3.11
C TYR A 258 8.26 -16.78 3.23
N LEU A 259 8.81 -16.56 4.43
CA LEU A 259 9.94 -15.63 4.61
C LEU A 259 11.17 -16.03 3.79
N SER A 260 11.45 -17.33 3.65
CA SER A 260 12.60 -17.81 2.89
C SER A 260 12.54 -17.51 1.38
N GLN A 261 11.36 -17.14 0.88
CA GLN A 261 11.18 -16.69 -0.51
C GLN A 261 11.56 -15.22 -0.72
N ILE A 262 11.73 -14.47 0.38
CA ILE A 262 11.96 -13.02 0.40
C ILE A 262 13.35 -12.72 0.97
N VAL A 263 13.74 -13.46 2.01
CA VAL A 263 14.93 -13.21 2.82
C VAL A 263 15.89 -14.40 2.67
N PRO A 264 17.21 -14.17 2.56
CA PRO A 264 18.16 -15.26 2.46
C PRO A 264 18.17 -16.12 3.74
N ALA A 265 18.50 -17.41 3.57
CA ALA A 265 18.34 -18.43 4.60
C ALA A 265 19.22 -18.22 5.85
N ASP A 266 20.32 -17.48 5.71
CA ASP A 266 21.23 -17.12 6.81
C ASP A 266 20.52 -16.33 7.91
N ARG A 267 19.65 -15.38 7.55
CA ARG A 267 18.86 -14.57 8.48
C ARG A 267 17.73 -15.35 9.16
N LEU A 268 17.35 -16.51 8.64
CA LEU A 268 16.24 -17.34 9.13
C LEU A 268 16.71 -18.57 9.92
N SER A 269 18.02 -18.77 10.04
CA SER A 269 18.61 -19.98 10.62
C SER A 269 18.56 -20.03 12.16
N ASP A 270 18.32 -21.22 12.71
CA ASP A 270 18.23 -21.49 14.16
C ASP A 270 19.56 -21.20 14.91
N SER A 271 20.70 -21.14 14.20
CA SER A 271 22.03 -20.90 14.80
C SER A 271 22.16 -19.55 15.49
N ILE A 272 21.32 -18.59 15.09
CA ILE A 272 21.25 -17.25 15.67
C ILE A 272 20.78 -17.29 17.14
N LEU A 273 19.86 -18.20 17.47
CA LEU A 273 19.31 -18.37 18.83
C LEU A 273 19.99 -19.50 19.62
N ALA A 274 20.68 -20.42 18.95
CA ALA A 274 21.36 -21.56 19.59
C ALA A 274 22.73 -21.20 20.22
N SER A 275 23.42 -20.17 19.73
CA SER A 275 24.74 -19.78 20.25
C SER A 275 24.64 -18.84 21.46
N ARG A 276 25.57 -18.94 22.44
CA ARG A 276 25.63 -18.10 23.66
C ARG A 276 25.75 -16.57 23.41
N LYS A 277 25.83 -16.10 22.16
CA LYS A 277 25.72 -14.68 21.75
C LYS A 277 24.24 -14.21 21.66
N LYS A 278 23.41 -14.72 22.58
CA LYS A 278 21.93 -14.63 22.59
C LYS A 278 21.39 -13.20 22.72
N THR A 279 22.14 -12.33 23.38
CA THR A 279 21.74 -10.94 23.64
C THR A 279 22.11 -10.01 22.51
N ASP A 280 23.23 -10.26 21.83
CA ASP A 280 23.84 -9.26 20.97
C ASP A 280 23.27 -9.29 19.55
N PHE A 281 22.80 -10.43 19.03
CA PHE A 281 22.20 -10.46 17.69
C PHE A 281 20.84 -9.74 17.65
N LEU A 282 19.94 -10.05 18.60
CA LEU A 282 18.69 -9.30 18.73
C LEU A 282 19.01 -7.82 18.98
N LYS A 283 19.91 -7.48 19.92
CA LYS A 283 20.33 -6.09 20.16
C LYS A 283 20.98 -5.41 18.95
N ASN A 284 21.70 -6.13 18.09
CA ASN A 284 22.40 -5.57 16.92
C ASN A 284 21.53 -5.49 15.65
N ALA A 285 20.61 -6.44 15.45
CA ALA A 285 19.57 -6.36 14.43
C ALA A 285 18.57 -5.24 14.75
N ILE A 286 18.25 -5.05 16.04
CA ILE A 286 17.39 -3.99 16.58
C ILE A 286 18.16 -2.64 16.74
N GLY A 287 19.49 -2.69 16.77
CA GLY A 287 20.36 -1.54 17.03
C GLY A 287 20.68 -0.68 15.80
N LYS A 288 20.56 -1.24 14.59
CA LYS A 288 20.65 -0.46 13.36
C LYS A 288 19.29 0.20 13.11
N ARG A 289 19.08 1.38 13.70
CA ARG A 289 18.34 2.41 12.96
C ARG A 289 19.08 2.51 11.63
N THR A 290 18.54 1.94 10.58
CA THR A 290 18.98 2.21 9.21
C THR A 290 18.80 3.72 9.07
N LYS A 291 19.86 4.47 9.38
CA LYS A 291 20.04 5.84 8.95
C LYS A 291 20.25 5.74 7.44
N ASN A 292 19.22 5.33 6.71
CA ASN A 292 19.25 5.48 5.28
C ASN A 292 19.22 7.00 5.04
N PRO A 293 20.21 7.53 4.32
CA PRO A 293 20.24 8.94 3.99
C PRO A 293 18.94 9.28 3.28
N ARG A 294 18.31 10.37 3.72
CA ARG A 294 17.14 11.02 3.11
C ARG A 294 17.39 11.22 1.61
N LYS A 295 17.05 10.22 0.81
CA LYS A 295 16.76 10.39 -0.60
C LYS A 295 15.26 10.17 -0.68
N THR A 296 14.54 11.16 -1.16
CA THR A 296 13.14 11.04 -1.59
C THR A 296 13.09 9.85 -2.54
N LEU A 297 12.76 8.66 -2.00
CA LEU A 297 12.72 7.43 -2.76
C LEU A 297 11.49 7.54 -3.65
N ARG A 298 11.72 7.70 -4.95
CA ARG A 298 10.63 7.67 -5.93
C ARG A 298 10.24 6.23 -6.14
N TRP A 299 9.03 5.93 -5.72
CA TRP A 299 8.47 4.59 -5.67
C TRP A 299 8.29 3.97 -7.05
N ILE A 300 7.98 4.79 -8.06
CA ILE A 300 7.48 4.30 -9.35
C ILE A 300 8.52 4.36 -10.46
N SER A 301 9.48 5.28 -10.39
CA SER A 301 10.56 5.40 -11.40
C SER A 301 11.44 4.13 -11.50
N ARG A 302 11.51 3.29 -10.44
CA ARG A 302 12.38 2.09 -10.41
C ARG A 302 11.90 0.94 -9.50
N SER A 303 10.59 0.68 -9.38
CA SER A 303 10.18 -0.57 -8.72
C SER A 303 10.62 -1.75 -9.60
N ARG A 304 11.74 -2.37 -9.24
CA ARG A 304 12.09 -3.67 -9.81
C ARG A 304 10.94 -4.59 -9.44
N LYS A 305 10.32 -5.23 -10.44
CA LYS A 305 9.15 -6.12 -10.32
C LYS A 305 9.34 -7.28 -9.30
N GLU A 306 10.49 -7.36 -8.63
CA GLU A 306 10.94 -8.43 -7.76
C GLU A 306 11.30 -7.99 -6.33
N GLU A 307 11.16 -6.71 -5.96
CA GLU A 307 11.52 -6.22 -4.62
C GLU A 307 10.30 -5.82 -3.78
N LEU A 308 10.38 -5.99 -2.45
CA LEU A 308 9.35 -5.48 -1.54
C LEU A 308 9.38 -3.95 -1.50
N ILE A 309 8.19 -3.38 -1.36
CA ILE A 309 7.95 -1.97 -1.01
C ILE A 309 8.81 -1.59 0.21
N PRO A 310 9.65 -0.54 0.17
CA PRO A 310 10.53 -0.11 1.26
C PRO A 310 9.94 -0.17 2.68
N VAL A 311 8.74 0.36 2.92
CA VAL A 311 8.11 0.32 4.25
C VAL A 311 7.84 -1.12 4.73
N LEU A 312 7.56 -2.05 3.82
CA LEU A 312 7.36 -3.47 4.15
C LEU A 312 8.69 -4.18 4.41
N ALA A 313 9.74 -3.80 3.68
CA ALA A 313 11.09 -4.27 3.99
C ALA A 313 11.54 -3.78 5.40
N LEU A 314 11.20 -2.54 5.75
CA LEU A 314 11.43 -2.02 7.10
C LEU A 314 10.65 -2.79 8.17
N THR A 315 9.36 -3.06 7.97
CA THR A 315 8.57 -3.85 8.93
C THR A 315 9.07 -5.28 9.04
N LEU A 316 9.55 -5.84 7.93
CA LEU A 316 10.11 -7.19 7.85
C LEU A 316 11.35 -7.33 8.75
N ASP A 317 12.33 -6.46 8.55
CA ASP A 317 13.60 -6.47 9.28
C ASP A 317 13.43 -6.06 10.76
N ASP A 318 12.59 -5.05 11.04
CA ASP A 318 12.43 -4.47 12.38
C ASP A 318 11.55 -5.30 13.31
N PHE A 319 10.56 -6.02 12.77
CA PHE A 319 9.55 -6.67 13.59
C PHE A 319 9.19 -8.10 13.17
N VAL A 320 8.90 -8.34 11.89
CA VAL A 320 8.35 -9.65 11.46
C VAL A 320 9.37 -10.78 11.62
N ILE A 321 10.64 -10.57 11.20
CA ILE A 321 11.70 -11.58 11.37
C ILE A 321 11.94 -11.85 12.86
N PRO A 322 12.23 -10.85 13.73
CA PRO A 322 12.41 -11.08 15.17
C PRO A 322 11.22 -11.81 15.81
N LEU A 323 9.99 -11.41 15.48
CA LEU A 323 8.79 -12.04 16.02
C LEU A 323 8.66 -13.51 15.60
N SER A 324 8.89 -13.82 14.32
CA SER A 324 8.82 -15.21 13.82
C SER A 324 9.81 -16.14 14.52
N GLN A 325 11.03 -15.66 14.77
CA GLN A 325 12.07 -16.41 15.47
C GLN A 325 11.72 -16.60 16.95
N LEU A 326 11.22 -15.54 17.61
CA LEU A 326 10.80 -15.58 19.01
C LEU A 326 9.65 -16.58 19.22
N LEU A 327 8.60 -16.51 18.40
CA LEU A 327 7.45 -17.40 18.50
C LEU A 327 7.84 -18.84 18.20
N ARG A 328 8.67 -19.08 17.17
CA ARG A 328 9.18 -20.43 16.85
C ARG A 328 9.87 -21.06 18.05
N TYR A 329 10.78 -20.32 18.68
CA TYR A 329 11.52 -20.80 19.85
C TYR A 329 10.58 -21.11 21.01
N ARG A 330 9.67 -20.19 21.34
CA ARG A 330 8.73 -20.33 22.46
C ARG A 330 7.76 -21.50 22.26
N TYR A 331 7.11 -21.56 21.11
CA TYR A 331 6.12 -22.59 20.82
C TYR A 331 6.75 -23.99 20.80
N ARG A 332 7.95 -24.14 20.22
CA ARG A 332 8.66 -25.42 20.28
C ARG A 332 9.00 -25.82 21.70
N GLN A 333 9.55 -24.92 22.52
CA GLN A 333 9.86 -25.26 23.91
C GLN A 333 8.63 -25.63 24.73
N MET A 334 7.52 -24.94 24.53
CA MET A 334 6.26 -25.24 25.22
C MET A 334 5.67 -26.57 24.75
N ASN A 335 5.72 -26.84 23.44
CA ASN A 335 5.21 -28.10 22.90
C ASN A 335 6.08 -29.30 23.30
N GLU A 336 7.40 -29.16 23.30
CA GLU A 336 8.34 -30.24 23.66
C GLU A 336 8.36 -30.54 25.16
N LYS A 337 8.05 -29.56 26.03
CA LYS A 337 8.16 -29.73 27.49
C LYS A 337 6.81 -29.92 28.20
N LEU A 338 5.73 -29.34 27.67
CA LEU A 338 4.45 -29.27 28.37
C LEU A 338 3.29 -29.84 27.55
N ALA A 339 3.10 -29.40 26.30
CA ALA A 339 1.87 -29.71 25.55
C ALA A 339 1.91 -31.06 24.80
N TYR A 340 3.08 -31.48 24.30
CA TYR A 340 3.30 -32.72 23.54
C TYR A 340 2.31 -32.97 22.38
N GLN A 341 1.83 -31.90 21.75
CA GLN A 341 0.86 -32.01 20.66
C GLN A 341 1.57 -32.33 19.35
N LYS A 342 0.90 -33.11 18.50
CA LYS A 342 1.38 -33.38 17.14
C LYS A 342 1.47 -32.07 16.36
N VAL A 343 2.63 -31.80 15.78
CA VAL A 343 2.84 -30.64 14.92
C VAL A 343 2.17 -30.91 13.57
N GLU A 344 1.29 -30.00 13.14
CA GLU A 344 0.67 -30.05 11.81
C GLU A 344 1.63 -29.41 10.80
N SER A 345 1.93 -30.13 9.71
CA SER A 345 2.88 -29.68 8.69
C SER A 345 2.24 -29.47 7.32
N ASP A 346 1.00 -29.92 7.14
CA ASP A 346 0.25 -29.76 5.89
C ASP A 346 -0.38 -28.37 5.82
N GLU A 347 0.08 -27.57 4.85
CA GLU A 347 -0.43 -26.22 4.60
C GLU A 347 -1.93 -26.22 4.30
N ALA A 348 -2.45 -27.23 3.60
CA ALA A 348 -3.87 -27.29 3.27
C ALA A 348 -4.73 -27.41 4.53
N ASN A 349 -4.27 -28.18 5.53
CA ASN A 349 -4.96 -28.31 6.81
C ASN A 349 -4.86 -27.03 7.64
N LEU A 350 -3.69 -26.38 7.65
CA LEU A 350 -3.53 -25.10 8.35
C LEU A 350 -4.40 -23.99 7.75
N ARG A 351 -4.54 -23.94 6.42
CA ARG A 351 -5.40 -22.96 5.73
C ARG A 351 -6.89 -23.14 6.01
N LYS A 352 -7.35 -24.35 6.36
CA LYS A 352 -8.76 -24.56 6.77
C LYS A 352 -9.13 -23.79 8.03
N LEU A 353 -8.15 -23.42 8.85
CA LEU A 353 -8.34 -22.65 10.07
C LEU A 353 -8.41 -21.13 9.81
N PHE A 354 -8.20 -20.70 8.56
CA PHE A 354 -8.19 -19.27 8.24
C PHE A 354 -9.61 -18.71 8.29
N PRO A 355 -9.81 -17.58 8.96
CA PRO A 355 -11.07 -16.88 8.90
C PRO A 355 -11.26 -16.24 7.52
N ARG A 356 -12.51 -15.84 7.23
CA ARG A 356 -12.77 -14.97 6.09
C ARG A 356 -12.06 -13.63 6.26
N GLY A 357 -11.34 -13.21 5.21
CA GLY A 357 -10.69 -11.91 5.13
C GLY A 357 -11.67 -10.75 5.25
N LYS A 358 -11.19 -9.64 5.81
CA LYS A 358 -11.90 -8.36 5.86
C LYS A 358 -11.10 -7.34 5.08
N ALA A 359 -11.73 -6.80 4.04
CA ALA A 359 -11.16 -5.82 3.14
C ALA A 359 -12.02 -4.54 3.22
N PRO A 360 -11.65 -3.55 4.07
CA PRO A 360 -12.39 -2.29 4.11
C PRO A 360 -12.40 -1.64 2.73
N GLU A 361 -13.55 -1.08 2.36
CA GLU A 361 -13.72 -0.34 1.13
C GLU A 361 -13.18 1.09 1.29
N LEU A 362 -12.47 1.55 0.27
CA LEU A 362 -11.98 2.92 0.20
C LEU A 362 -13.02 3.77 -0.55
N LYS A 363 -13.65 4.70 0.16
CA LYS A 363 -14.54 5.69 -0.44
C LYS A 363 -13.72 6.90 -0.90
N GLY A 364 -13.86 7.27 -2.17
CA GLY A 364 -13.24 8.46 -2.73
C GLY A 364 -13.82 9.75 -2.14
N SER A 365 -13.05 10.82 -2.20
CA SER A 365 -13.58 12.15 -1.94
C SER A 365 -14.42 12.65 -3.12
N GLN A 366 -15.34 13.58 -2.85
CA GLN A 366 -16.18 14.16 -3.89
C GLN A 366 -15.44 15.31 -4.55
N TRP A 367 -15.40 15.33 -5.87
CA TRP A 367 -14.75 16.38 -6.66
C TRP A 367 -15.77 17.04 -7.57
N PHE A 368 -15.63 18.35 -7.74
CA PHE A 368 -16.46 19.13 -8.65
C PHE A 368 -15.65 20.26 -9.28
N PHE A 369 -16.11 20.72 -10.44
CA PHE A 369 -15.53 21.88 -11.09
C PHE A 369 -16.19 23.17 -10.57
N ASN A 370 -15.41 24.03 -9.93
CA ASN A 370 -15.88 25.33 -9.48
C ASN A 370 -15.68 26.37 -10.60
N ARG A 371 -16.79 26.84 -11.17
CA ARG A 371 -16.79 27.84 -12.25
C ARG A 371 -16.28 29.21 -11.82
N GLU A 372 -16.46 29.59 -10.55
CA GLU A 372 -16.02 30.90 -10.05
C GLU A 372 -14.49 30.99 -9.97
N THR A 373 -13.85 29.89 -9.58
CA THR A 373 -12.40 29.81 -9.44
C THR A 373 -11.72 29.16 -10.65
N SER A 374 -12.49 28.64 -11.61
CA SER A 374 -12.03 27.86 -12.76
C SER A 374 -11.07 26.74 -12.36
N ARG A 375 -11.38 26.06 -11.25
CA ARG A 375 -10.53 25.03 -10.64
C ARG A 375 -11.36 23.80 -10.29
N LEU A 376 -10.74 22.63 -10.45
CA LEU A 376 -11.25 21.39 -9.89
C LEU A 376 -10.98 21.40 -8.37
N GLN A 377 -12.02 21.21 -7.57
CA GLN A 377 -11.93 21.30 -6.11
C GLN A 377 -12.53 20.06 -5.45
N GLU A 378 -11.92 19.64 -4.34
CA GLU A 378 -12.48 18.66 -3.44
C GLU A 378 -13.61 19.30 -2.63
N ALA A 379 -14.76 18.64 -2.56
CA ALA A 379 -15.83 19.02 -1.64
C ALA A 379 -15.35 18.76 -0.21
N THR A 380 -15.06 19.85 0.50
CA THR A 380 -14.82 19.78 1.94
C THR A 380 -16.13 19.41 2.62
N GLY A 381 -16.33 18.10 2.83
CA GLY A 381 -17.31 17.64 3.80
C GLY A 381 -16.92 18.21 5.16
N ALA A 382 -17.85 18.91 5.81
CA ALA A 382 -17.69 19.35 7.20
C ALA A 382 -17.06 18.22 8.01
N SER A 383 -15.96 18.50 8.68
CA SER A 383 -15.42 17.63 9.72
C SER A 383 -16.56 17.34 10.69
N THR A 384 -17.08 16.13 10.66
CA THR A 384 -17.92 15.61 11.73
C THR A 384 -17.01 15.47 12.95
N THR A 385 -16.93 16.53 13.73
CA THR A 385 -16.83 16.43 15.19
C THR A 385 -17.84 15.36 15.63
N GLY A 386 -17.33 14.26 16.18
CA GLY A 386 -18.18 13.14 16.59
C GLY A 386 -17.38 12.08 17.33
N TYR A 387 -17.26 12.30 18.63
CA TYR A 387 -17.07 11.32 19.70
C TYR A 387 -17.21 9.85 19.30
N TYR A 388 -16.20 9.02 19.63
CA TYR A 388 -16.33 7.91 20.60
C TYR A 388 -14.96 7.52 21.14
#